data_AF-A0A211ZK89-F1
#
_entry.id   AF-A0A211ZK89-F1
#
_cell.length_a   1.000
_cell.length_b   1.000
_cell.length_c   1.000
_cell.angle_alpha   90.00
_cell.angle_beta   90.00
_cell.angle_gamma   90.00
#
_symmetry.space_group_name_H-M   'P 1'
#
loop_
_entity.id
_entity.type
_entity.pdbx_description
1 polymer ?
#
loop_
_entity_poly.entity_id
_entity_poly.type
_entity_poly.pdbx_seq_one_letter_code
_entity_poly.pdbx_strand_id
1 'polypeptide(L)'
;MSRSASSISLRVLAAYRSSREAGADEWSACETALEVVRRAHPEASPDFANTVVADVLREAYPPSRVTRRGQVEWPVSGAPRPSTGKGRADARL
;
A
#
# COMPACT_ATOMS: atom_id res chain seq x y z
N MET A 1 9.27 22.91 11.19
CA MET A 1 8.54 22.32 12.33
C MET A 1 8.94 20.86 12.40
N SER A 2 9.78 20.49 13.37
CA SER A 2 10.21 19.11 13.58
C SER A 2 8.99 18.24 13.90
N ARG A 3 8.70 17.26 13.03
CA ARG A 3 7.69 16.24 13.28
C ARG A 3 8.10 15.48 14.53
N SER A 4 7.55 15.82 15.69
CA SER A 4 7.40 14.87 16.79
C SER A 4 6.38 13.83 16.35
N ALA A 5 6.77 12.96 15.42
CA ALA A 5 6.00 11.77 15.10
C ALA A 5 5.89 10.99 16.41
N SER A 6 4.66 10.75 16.87
CA SER A 6 4.44 9.96 18.07
C SER A 6 5.13 8.59 17.91
N SER A 7 5.62 8.02 19.01
CA SER A 7 6.30 6.70 18.99
C SER A 7 5.47 5.62 18.28
N ILE A 8 4.13 5.73 18.37
CA ILE A 8 3.21 4.82 17.68
C ILE A 8 3.19 5.06 16.16
N SER A 9 3.15 6.31 15.68
CA SER A 9 3.18 6.62 14.24
C SER A 9 4.46 6.09 13.55
N LEU A 10 5.61 6.17 14.23
CA LEU A 10 6.87 5.62 13.70
C LEU A 10 6.81 4.09 13.59
N ARG A 11 6.26 3.40 14.60
CA ARG A 11 6.11 1.94 14.59
C ARG A 11 5.13 1.48 13.51
N VAL A 12 4.02 2.19 13.33
CA VAL A 12 3.04 1.95 12.27
C VAL A 12 3.71 2.06 10.90
N LEU A 13 4.45 3.14 10.63
CA LEU A 13 5.17 3.30 9.35
C LEU A 13 6.24 2.23 9.13
N ALA A 14 7.00 1.88 10.16
CA ALA A 14 8.03 0.86 10.07
C ALA A 14 7.44 -0.52 9.75
N ALA A 15 6.34 -0.90 10.42
CA ALA A 15 5.66 -2.17 10.18
C ALA A 15 5.07 -2.25 8.77
N TYR A 16 4.41 -1.18 8.33
CA TYR A 16 3.89 -1.10 6.96
C TYR A 16 5.03 -1.22 5.93
N ARG A 17 6.09 -0.41 6.05
CA ARG A 17 7.23 -0.42 5.10
C ARG A 17 7.90 -1.78 5.04
N SER A 18 8.21 -2.36 6.19
CA SER A 18 8.85 -3.67 6.26
C SER A 18 7.98 -4.76 5.61
N SER A 19 6.66 -4.71 5.78
CA SER A 19 5.73 -5.63 5.12
C SER A 19 5.72 -5.45 3.59
N ARG A 20 5.72 -4.21 3.09
CA ARG A 20 5.82 -3.92 1.65
C ARG A 20 7.16 -4.35 1.06
N GLU A 21 8.27 -4.15 1.78
CA GLU A 21 9.61 -4.59 1.38
C GLU A 21 9.72 -6.12 1.32
N ALA A 22 8.96 -6.84 2.16
CA ALA A 22 8.83 -8.30 2.11
C ALA A 22 7.91 -8.80 0.98
N GLY A 23 7.34 -7.91 0.17
CA GLY A 23 6.50 -8.24 -0.98
C GLY A 23 5.02 -8.43 -0.66
N ALA A 24 4.58 -8.07 0.56
CA ALA A 24 3.15 -8.08 0.89
C ALA A 24 2.40 -7.05 0.05
N ASP A 25 1.16 -7.37 -0.33
CA ASP A 25 0.27 -6.42 -0.99
C ASP A 25 -0.18 -5.31 -0.01
N GLU A 26 -0.85 -4.30 -0.55
CA GLU A 26 -1.24 -3.10 0.20
C GLU A 26 -2.12 -3.43 1.41
N TRP A 27 -3.09 -4.35 1.23
CA TRP A 27 -4.02 -4.74 2.28
C TRP A 27 -3.28 -5.45 3.41
N SER A 28 -2.45 -6.44 3.08
CA SER A 28 -1.67 -7.21 4.05
C SER A 28 -0.69 -6.33 4.86
N ALA A 29 -0.08 -5.33 4.22
CA ALA A 29 0.75 -4.36 4.91
C ALA A 29 -0.03 -3.45 5.86
N CYS A 30 -1.26 -3.06 5.48
CA CYS A 30 -2.15 -2.29 6.36
C CYS A 30 -2.60 -3.11 7.58
N GLU A 31 -2.93 -4.39 7.42
CA GLU A 31 -3.24 -5.27 8.57
C GLU A 31 -2.05 -5.40 9.52
N THR A 32 -0.83 -5.53 8.98
CA THR A 32 0.40 -5.56 9.79
C THR A 32 0.55 -4.28 10.62
N ALA A 33 0.24 -3.13 10.02
CA ALA A 33 0.27 -1.84 10.71
C ALA A 33 -0.87 -1.67 11.74
N LEU A 34 -2.07 -2.20 11.46
CA LEU A 34 -3.19 -2.22 12.38
C LEU A 34 -2.89 -3.04 13.63
N GLU A 35 -2.20 -4.17 13.51
CA GLU A 35 -1.79 -4.98 14.65
C GLU A 35 -0.91 -4.20 15.63
N VAL A 36 -0.04 -3.31 15.14
CA VAL A 36 0.79 -2.45 15.99
C VAL A 36 -0.08 -1.56 16.87
N VAL A 37 -1.13 -0.96 16.30
CA VAL A 37 -2.05 -0.09 17.04
C VAL A 37 -2.91 -0.88 18.00
N ARG A 38 -3.46 -2.02 17.57
CA ARG A 38 -4.27 -2.93 18.41
C ARG A 38 -3.49 -3.44 19.62
N ARG A 39 -2.19 -3.73 19.46
CA ARG A 39 -1.32 -4.17 20.58
C ARG A 39 -0.97 -3.04 21.54
N ALA A 40 -0.83 -1.81 21.02
CA ALA A 40 -0.52 -0.65 21.84
C ALA A 40 -1.76 -0.09 22.59
N HIS A 41 -2.95 -0.28 22.02
CA HIS A 41 -4.23 0.21 22.52
C HIS A 41 -5.30 -0.88 22.44
N PRO A 42 -5.22 -1.95 23.26
CA PRO A 42 -6.15 -3.07 23.19
C PRO A 42 -7.61 -2.69 23.51
N GLU A 43 -7.82 -1.64 24.28
CA GLU A 43 -9.13 -1.07 24.61
C GLU A 43 -9.73 -0.20 23.50
N ALA A 44 -8.93 0.17 22.50
CA ALA A 44 -9.40 1.05 21.43
C ALA A 44 -10.32 0.31 20.46
N SER A 45 -11.27 1.06 19.89
CA SER A 45 -12.16 0.51 18.87
C SER A 45 -11.39 0.17 17.59
N PRO A 46 -11.91 -0.77 16.77
CA PRO A 46 -11.35 -1.04 15.45
C PRO A 46 -11.28 0.21 14.56
N ASP A 47 -12.28 1.09 14.65
CA ASP A 47 -12.31 2.34 13.88
C ASP A 47 -11.17 3.28 14.27
N PHE A 48 -10.85 3.38 15.56
CA PHE A 48 -9.71 4.16 16.03
C PHE A 48 -8.40 3.66 15.41
N ALA A 49 -8.16 2.35 15.42
CA ALA A 49 -6.96 1.78 14.81
C ALA A 49 -6.87 2.08 13.31
N ASN A 50 -7.99 1.96 12.59
CA ASN A 50 -8.07 2.31 11.17
C ASN A 50 -7.78 3.79 10.91
N THR A 51 -8.34 4.70 11.71
CA THR A 51 -8.06 6.14 11.59
C THR A 51 -6.58 6.44 11.81
N VAL A 52 -5.97 5.89 12.87
CA VAL A 52 -4.55 6.11 13.16
C VAL A 52 -3.67 5.64 11.99
N VAL A 53 -3.88 4.43 11.47
CA VAL A 53 -3.11 3.91 10.35
C VAL A 53 -3.33 4.77 9.09
N ALA A 54 -4.57 5.12 8.77
CA ALA A 54 -4.88 5.93 7.60
C ALA A 54 -4.25 7.32 7.65
N ASP A 55 -4.27 7.99 8.81
CA ASP A 55 -3.69 9.31 8.98
C ASP A 55 -2.16 9.27 8.86
N VAL A 56 -1.54 8.28 9.50
CA VAL A 56 -0.09 8.07 9.44
C VAL A 56 0.37 7.79 8.01
N LEU A 57 -0.33 6.92 7.28
CA LEU A 57 0.02 6.63 5.89
C LEU A 57 -0.24 7.82 4.97
N ARG A 58 -1.31 8.59 5.18
CA ARG A 58 -1.59 9.81 4.41
C ARG A 58 -0.53 10.89 4.63
N GLU A 59 0.01 11.01 5.83
CA GLU A 59 1.05 11.98 6.16
C GLU A 59 2.42 11.58 5.57
N ALA A 60 2.70 10.28 5.46
CA ALA A 60 3.94 9.74 4.92
C ALA A 60 3.92 9.59 3.39
N TYR A 61 2.77 9.24 2.83
CA TYR A 61 2.51 9.01 1.41
C TYR A 61 1.33 9.88 0.99
N PRO A 62 1.51 11.22 0.94
CA PRO A 62 0.44 12.10 0.54
C PRO A 62 -0.02 11.70 -0.87
N PRO A 63 -1.34 11.59 -1.12
CA PRO A 63 -1.82 11.38 -2.47
C PRO A 63 -1.33 12.57 -3.30
N SER A 64 -0.51 12.29 -4.32
CA SER A 64 -0.09 13.30 -5.29
C SER A 64 -1.35 14.03 -5.74
N ARG A 65 -1.46 15.33 -5.46
CA ARG A 65 -2.60 16.13 -5.93
C ARG A 65 -2.69 15.91 -7.43
N VAL A 66 -3.75 15.24 -7.88
CA VAL A 66 -4.00 14.99 -9.30
C VAL A 66 -4.38 16.33 -9.93
N THR A 67 -3.36 17.17 -10.17
CA THR A 67 -3.46 18.41 -10.94
C THR A 67 -2.26 18.49 -11.88
N ARG A 68 -2.14 17.52 -12.79
CA ARG A 68 -1.79 17.78 -14.18
C ARG A 68 -1.99 16.50 -14.99
N ARG A 69 -2.63 16.66 -16.14
CA ARG A 69 -2.83 15.64 -17.18
C ARG A 69 -1.60 14.76 -17.37
N GLY A 70 -1.82 13.45 -17.45
CA GLY A 70 -0.95 12.52 -18.15
C GLY A 70 0.10 11.82 -17.27
N GLN A 71 -0.12 10.52 -17.10
CA GLN A 71 0.86 9.50 -16.72
C GLN A 71 1.38 9.51 -15.28
N VAL A 72 0.80 8.62 -14.48
CA VAL A 72 1.56 7.88 -13.47
C VAL A 72 1.50 6.41 -13.90
N GLU A 73 2.44 6.01 -14.73
CA GLU A 73 2.75 4.59 -14.92
C GLU A 73 3.62 4.18 -13.73
N TRP A 74 3.01 3.51 -12.75
CA TRP A 74 3.77 2.73 -11.79
C TRP A 74 4.37 1.54 -12.57
N PRO A 75 5.66 1.20 -12.40
CA PRO A 75 6.17 -0.05 -12.93
C PRO A 75 5.57 -1.17 -12.09
N VAL A 76 4.37 -1.61 -12.46
CA VAL A 76 3.88 -2.92 -12.08
C VAL A 76 4.78 -3.87 -12.87
N SER A 77 5.81 -4.41 -12.24
CA SER A 77 6.49 -5.62 -12.71
C SER A 77 5.51 -6.80 -12.60
N GLY A 78 4.42 -6.74 -13.36
CA GLY A 78 3.56 -7.85 -13.67
C GLY A 78 4.06 -8.44 -14.96
N ALA A 79 4.81 -9.54 -14.86
CA ALA A 79 5.17 -10.37 -16.00
C ALA A 79 3.94 -10.59 -16.91
N PRO A 80 4.11 -10.57 -18.24
CA PRO A 80 3.01 -10.86 -19.14
C PRO A 80 2.50 -12.28 -18.84
N ARG A 81 1.23 -12.39 -18.46
CA ARG A 81 0.53 -13.68 -18.37
C ARG A 81 0.65 -14.38 -19.73
N PRO A 82 1.09 -15.63 -19.79
CA PRO A 82 1.05 -16.39 -21.03
C PRO A 82 -0.41 -16.76 -21.30
N SER A 83 -1.07 -15.98 -22.17
CA SER A 83 -2.36 -16.38 -22.73
C SER A 83 -2.10 -17.44 -23.79
N THR A 84 -2.31 -18.68 -23.38
CA THR A 84 -2.42 -19.90 -24.17
C THR A 84 -3.21 -19.68 -25.47
N GLY A 85 -2.69 -20.26 -26.54
CA GLY A 85 -3.02 -19.90 -27.91
C GLY A 85 -4.43 -20.22 -28.41
N LYS A 86 -4.71 -19.62 -29.58
CA LYS A 86 -5.58 -20.20 -30.60
C LYS A 86 -5.04 -19.75 -31.96
N GLY A 87 -4.20 -20.59 -32.54
CA GLY A 87 -3.82 -20.44 -33.94
C GLY A 87 -5.06 -20.59 -34.83
N ARG A 88 -5.26 -19.61 -35.73
CA ARG A 88 -5.75 -19.85 -37.08
C ARG A 88 -5.49 -18.61 -37.94
N ALA A 89 -4.33 -18.58 -38.57
CA ALA A 89 -4.05 -17.73 -39.70
C ALA A 89 -3.31 -18.59 -40.72
N ASP A 90 -4.06 -19.08 -41.70
CA ASP A 90 -3.60 -19.77 -42.90
C ASP A 90 -4.74 -19.59 -43.92
N ALA A 91 -4.57 -19.07 -45.12
CA ALA A 91 -3.49 -18.34 -45.77
C ALA A 91 -4.17 -17.54 -46.91
N ARG A 92 -3.47 -16.51 -47.39
CA ARG A 92 -3.81 -15.81 -48.63
C ARG A 92 -3.65 -16.75 -49.83
N LEU A 93 -4.58 -16.66 -50.79
CA LEU A 93 -4.34 -16.40 -52.21
C LEU A 93 -5.66 -15.99 -52.86
#